data_AF-A0A7R9Y2G2-F1
#
_entry.id   AF-A0A7R9Y2G2-F1
#
_cell.length_a   1.000
_cell.length_b   1.000
_cell.length_c   1.000
_cell.angle_alpha   90.00
_cell.angle_beta   90.00
_cell.angle_gamma   90.00
#
_symmetry.space_group_name_H-M   'P 1'
#
loop_
_entity.id
_entity.type
_entity.pdbx_description
1 polymer ?
#
loop_
_entity_poly.entity_id
_entity_poly.type
_entity_poly.pdbx_seq_one_letter_code
_entity_poly.pdbx_strand_id
1 'polypeptide(L)'
;MCSGTESPLLALDKIGAATGQIYDAPLGVDHVFSCEIEPFKQAYIERNFAPPILFRDIRELDGDQATTAYGALVDVPGNVDMLVAGTSCVDYSNLNNEKKDIDEAGESGQTFRGMMTWIKKHEPPIVILENVCGAPWDKIAERFRQQGYQADYTRLDTKRYYIPHTRTRVYLVAVRKNPGETFIPADFPTEFKAIGSLASKEVKDKEGNAKKMKPTGKKLVNRLSEDADVAEQKASVPVDKTELMTKLNGHMGHKITSEWIARVKSLERGASATLEAFLFDSDDPRVHKGRQMLALPGEATSQRGVTDWGRCESRHRRARKDEGLGNRRPFTDWEGGCTLPDYAWNDWGKAQTDRVLDLMDIDYLRLAQSGTDSMHKTLVWNLSQNVDRTTGSGAAGICPCLTPSMVPFVTNRGGPLVGIE
;
A
#
# COMPACT_ATOMS: atom_id res chain seq x y z
N MET A 1 -17.60 1.52 -3.63
CA MET A 1 -17.35 2.06 -5.00
C MET A 1 -15.93 1.73 -5.44
N CYS A 2 -15.73 1.41 -6.73
CA CYS A 2 -14.46 0.82 -7.22
C CYS A 2 -14.04 -0.36 -6.33
N SER A 3 -14.98 -1.29 -6.18
CA SER A 3 -15.09 -2.12 -4.97
C SER A 3 -14.10 -3.28 -4.97
N GLY A 4 -13.53 -3.62 -6.13
CA GLY A 4 -12.48 -4.62 -6.26
C GLY A 4 -12.96 -6.00 -5.83
N THR A 5 -12.56 -6.42 -4.63
CA THR A 5 -12.90 -7.73 -4.04
C THR A 5 -13.69 -7.60 -2.73
N GLU A 6 -14.29 -6.44 -2.46
CA GLU A 6 -15.11 -6.16 -1.26
C GLU A 6 -14.38 -6.37 0.08
N SER A 7 -13.07 -6.14 0.09
CA SER A 7 -12.30 -6.18 1.34
C SER A 7 -12.88 -5.31 2.48
N PRO A 8 -13.53 -4.14 2.24
CA PRO A 8 -14.16 -3.39 3.32
C PRO A 8 -15.31 -4.13 4.01
N LEU A 9 -16.11 -4.92 3.29
CA LEU A 9 -17.22 -5.67 3.88
C LEU A 9 -16.70 -6.77 4.82
N LEU A 10 -15.65 -7.47 4.40
CA LEU A 10 -14.98 -8.47 5.24
C LEU A 10 -14.39 -7.84 6.50
N ALA A 11 -13.82 -6.64 6.39
CA ALA A 11 -13.30 -5.91 7.54
C ALA A 11 -14.42 -5.47 8.49
N LEU A 12 -15.51 -4.92 7.95
CA LEU A 12 -16.66 -4.47 8.73
C LEU A 12 -17.38 -5.62 9.43
N ASP A 13 -17.50 -6.79 8.81
CA ASP A 13 -18.00 -8.02 9.44
C ASP A 13 -17.16 -8.39 10.68
N LYS A 14 -15.83 -8.42 10.54
CA LYS A 14 -14.93 -8.74 11.67
C LYS A 14 -14.96 -7.68 12.76
N ILE A 15 -15.08 -6.41 12.40
CA ILE A 15 -15.28 -5.31 13.35
C ILE A 15 -16.64 -5.46 14.05
N GLY A 16 -17.70 -5.84 13.34
CA GLY A 16 -19.02 -6.11 13.89
C GLY A 16 -19.01 -7.24 14.91
N ALA A 17 -18.35 -8.35 14.59
CA ALA A 17 -18.17 -9.46 15.53
C ALA A 17 -17.36 -9.03 16.77
N ALA A 18 -16.27 -8.28 16.59
CA ALA A 18 -15.44 -7.80 17.70
C ALA A 18 -16.18 -6.80 18.60
N THR A 19 -16.96 -5.90 18.02
CA THR A 19 -17.77 -4.92 18.78
C THR A 19 -18.85 -5.60 19.61
N GLY A 20 -19.51 -6.64 19.07
CA GLY A 20 -20.41 -7.48 19.84
C GLY A 20 -19.74 -8.13 21.05
N GLN A 21 -18.50 -8.61 20.91
CA GLN A 21 -17.75 -9.23 22.01
C GLN A 21 -17.25 -8.22 23.06
N ILE A 22 -16.78 -7.05 22.61
CA ILE A 22 -16.12 -6.06 23.48
C ILE A 22 -17.14 -5.15 24.17
N TYR A 23 -18.21 -4.78 23.49
CA TYR A 23 -19.16 -3.76 23.93
C TYR A 23 -20.58 -4.28 24.14
N ASP A 24 -20.83 -5.58 23.94
CA ASP A 24 -22.18 -6.18 23.96
C ASP A 24 -23.16 -5.48 23.00
N ALA A 25 -22.61 -4.94 21.91
CA ALA A 25 -23.33 -4.18 20.90
C ALA A 25 -22.74 -4.49 19.52
N PRO A 26 -23.32 -5.46 18.77
CA PRO A 26 -22.82 -5.79 17.44
C PRO A 26 -23.09 -4.64 16.47
N LEU A 27 -22.06 -4.24 15.72
CA LEU A 27 -22.22 -3.31 14.59
C LEU A 27 -22.86 -4.08 13.42
N GLY A 28 -24.16 -3.87 13.20
CA GLY A 28 -24.86 -4.36 12.02
C GLY A 28 -24.43 -3.61 10.76
N VAL A 29 -24.18 -4.35 9.68
CA VAL A 29 -23.78 -3.81 8.38
C VAL A 29 -24.78 -4.31 7.35
N ASP A 30 -25.51 -3.37 6.73
CA ASP A 30 -26.38 -3.65 5.60
C ASP A 30 -25.69 -3.23 4.30
N HIS A 31 -25.53 -4.17 3.37
CA HIS A 31 -24.84 -3.90 2.11
C HIS A 31 -25.83 -3.35 1.09
N VAL A 32 -25.75 -2.05 0.83
CA VAL A 32 -26.70 -1.38 -0.08
C VAL A 32 -26.37 -1.61 -1.55
N PHE A 33 -25.12 -1.33 -1.96
CA PHE A 33 -24.68 -1.55 -3.34
C PHE A 33 -23.16 -1.66 -3.46
N SER A 34 -22.73 -2.25 -4.57
CA SER A 34 -21.35 -2.24 -5.03
C SER A 34 -21.25 -1.57 -6.40
N CYS A 35 -20.06 -1.09 -6.73
CA CYS A 35 -19.75 -0.58 -8.08
C CYS A 35 -18.36 -1.03 -8.50
N GLU A 36 -18.25 -1.74 -9.61
CA GLU A 36 -16.99 -2.30 -10.13
C GLU A 36 -17.08 -2.44 -11.64
N ILE A 37 -16.05 -2.04 -12.38
CA ILE A 37 -16.06 -2.02 -13.86
C ILE A 37 -15.49 -3.31 -14.47
N GLU A 38 -14.59 -3.99 -13.76
CA GLU A 38 -13.91 -5.19 -14.26
C GLU A 38 -14.81 -6.44 -14.19
N PRO A 39 -15.17 -7.08 -15.33
CA PRO A 39 -16.15 -8.17 -15.33
C PRO A 39 -15.78 -9.38 -14.47
N PHE A 40 -14.49 -9.75 -14.42
CA PHE A 40 -14.06 -10.88 -13.58
C PHE A 40 -14.16 -10.57 -12.09
N LYS A 41 -14.00 -9.29 -11.70
CA LYS A 41 -14.21 -8.85 -10.32
C LYS A 41 -15.69 -8.74 -10.00
N GLN A 42 -16.52 -8.28 -10.93
CA GLN A 42 -17.98 -8.34 -10.79
C GLN A 42 -18.45 -9.77 -10.52
N ALA A 43 -17.96 -10.75 -11.28
CA ALA A 43 -18.27 -12.17 -11.07
C ALA A 43 -17.80 -12.67 -9.69
N TYR A 44 -16.65 -12.20 -9.20
CA TYR A 44 -16.19 -12.47 -7.84
C TYR A 44 -17.13 -11.86 -6.79
N ILE A 45 -17.52 -10.59 -6.96
CA ILE A 45 -18.42 -9.88 -6.03
C ILE A 45 -19.75 -10.61 -5.95
N GLU A 46 -20.36 -10.94 -7.09
CA GLU A 46 -21.62 -11.66 -7.15
C GLU A 46 -21.54 -13.00 -6.42
N ARG A 47 -20.51 -13.80 -6.71
CA ARG A 47 -20.38 -15.15 -6.17
C ARG A 47 -20.17 -15.16 -4.65
N ASN A 48 -19.48 -14.17 -4.09
CA ASN A 48 -19.04 -14.19 -2.70
C ASN A 48 -19.86 -13.27 -1.78
N PHE A 49 -20.49 -12.21 -2.31
CA PHE A 49 -21.21 -11.21 -1.53
C PHE A 49 -22.67 -11.04 -1.97
N ALA A 50 -22.98 -11.31 -3.25
CA ALA A 50 -24.32 -11.18 -3.83
C ALA A 50 -25.02 -9.86 -3.41
N PRO A 51 -24.41 -8.69 -3.69
CA PRO A 51 -24.98 -7.40 -3.30
C PRO A 51 -26.39 -7.23 -3.87
N PRO A 52 -27.29 -6.52 -3.17
CA PRO A 52 -28.61 -6.18 -3.73
C PRO A 52 -28.52 -5.45 -5.07
N ILE A 53 -27.50 -4.60 -5.23
CA ILE A 53 -27.23 -3.89 -6.49
C ILE A 53 -25.73 -3.89 -6.77
N LEU A 54 -25.35 -4.34 -7.97
CA LEU A 54 -23.98 -4.22 -8.50
C LEU A 54 -23.98 -3.31 -9.73
N PHE A 55 -23.54 -2.07 -9.56
CA PHE A 55 -23.36 -1.11 -10.66
C PHE A 55 -22.07 -1.38 -11.44
N ARG A 56 -22.12 -1.13 -12.75
CA ARG A 56 -20.98 -1.32 -13.64
C ARG A 56 -20.01 -0.13 -13.62
N ASP A 57 -20.54 1.09 -13.65
CA ASP A 57 -19.73 2.28 -13.89
C ASP A 57 -20.04 3.38 -12.87
N ILE A 58 -19.01 3.80 -12.14
CA ILE A 58 -19.11 4.86 -11.13
C ILE A 58 -19.49 6.21 -11.75
N ARG A 59 -19.22 6.41 -13.04
CA ARG A 59 -19.49 7.64 -13.77
C ARG A 59 -20.97 7.88 -14.04
N GLU A 60 -21.81 6.85 -13.86
CA GLU A 60 -23.26 6.94 -14.03
C GLU A 60 -23.98 7.25 -12.71
N LEU A 61 -23.30 7.17 -11.57
CA LEU A 61 -23.93 7.23 -10.26
C LEU A 61 -24.38 8.64 -9.85
N ASP A 62 -24.03 9.70 -10.58
CA ASP A 62 -24.61 11.03 -10.35
C ASP A 62 -26.04 11.17 -10.92
N GLY A 63 -26.42 10.27 -11.84
CA GLY A 63 -27.78 10.13 -12.36
C GLY A 63 -28.78 9.66 -11.31
N ASP A 64 -30.06 9.74 -11.64
CA ASP A 64 -31.12 9.13 -10.82
C ASP A 64 -31.17 7.61 -11.01
N GLN A 65 -30.70 7.13 -12.16
CA GLN A 65 -30.55 5.72 -12.48
C GLN A 65 -29.17 5.44 -13.08
N ALA A 66 -28.67 4.23 -12.87
CA ALA A 66 -27.40 3.76 -13.43
C ALA A 66 -27.47 2.29 -13.86
N THR A 67 -26.56 1.89 -14.74
CA THR A 67 -26.53 0.56 -15.33
C THR A 67 -25.84 -0.43 -14.38
N THR A 68 -26.53 -1.53 -14.10
CA THR A 68 -25.99 -2.67 -13.35
C THR A 68 -24.95 -3.43 -14.18
N ALA A 69 -24.14 -4.28 -13.53
CA ALA A 69 -23.23 -5.21 -14.19
C ALA A 69 -23.94 -6.14 -15.21
N TYR A 70 -25.24 -6.36 -15.03
CA TYR A 70 -26.09 -7.19 -15.88
C TYR A 70 -26.79 -6.40 -17.00
N GLY A 71 -26.59 -5.08 -17.08
CA GLY A 71 -27.18 -4.23 -18.11
C GLY A 71 -28.58 -3.69 -17.80
N ALA A 72 -29.16 -4.00 -16.63
CA ALA A 72 -30.41 -3.39 -16.19
C ALA A 72 -30.18 -1.97 -15.68
N LEU A 73 -31.10 -1.06 -15.98
CA LEU A 73 -31.12 0.31 -15.46
C LEU A 73 -31.92 0.32 -14.14
N VAL A 74 -31.31 0.78 -13.05
CA VAL A 74 -31.93 0.80 -11.71
C VAL A 74 -31.66 2.12 -11.00
N ASP A 75 -32.54 2.49 -10.07
CA ASP A 75 -32.39 3.73 -9.29
C ASP A 75 -31.12 3.70 -8.44
N VAL A 76 -30.40 4.83 -8.41
CA VAL A 76 -29.19 4.97 -7.61
C VAL A 76 -29.59 5.26 -6.15
N PRO A 77 -29.24 4.38 -5.19
CA PRO A 77 -29.56 4.60 -3.79
C PRO A 77 -28.72 5.76 -3.22
N GLY A 78 -29.38 6.61 -2.43
CA GLY A 78 -28.76 7.75 -1.75
C GLY A 78 -28.70 7.67 -0.23
N ASN A 79 -29.58 6.88 0.38
CA ASN A 79 -29.66 6.75 1.82
C ASN A 79 -28.67 5.68 2.32
N VAL A 80 -27.40 6.07 2.46
CA VAL A 80 -26.35 5.19 3.00
C VAL A 80 -25.59 5.91 4.12
N ASP A 81 -25.23 5.16 5.17
CA ASP A 81 -24.51 5.72 6.31
C ASP A 81 -22.99 5.85 6.06
N MET A 82 -22.44 5.00 5.19
CA MET A 82 -21.02 4.93 4.91
C MET A 82 -20.75 4.63 3.44
N LEU A 83 -19.88 5.43 2.82
CA LEU A 83 -19.27 5.14 1.52
C LEU A 83 -17.82 4.71 1.72
N VAL A 84 -17.45 3.53 1.19
CA VAL A 84 -16.04 3.14 1.04
C VAL A 84 -15.66 3.11 -0.42
N ALA A 85 -14.55 3.77 -0.77
CA ALA A 85 -14.07 3.89 -2.14
C ALA A 85 -12.56 3.66 -2.26
N GLY A 86 -12.17 2.96 -3.33
CA GLY A 86 -10.78 2.81 -3.77
C GLY A 86 -10.64 3.22 -5.23
N THR A 87 -10.73 4.54 -5.50
CA THR A 87 -10.74 5.06 -6.88
C THR A 87 -9.45 4.70 -7.64
N SER A 88 -9.50 4.69 -8.97
CA SER A 88 -8.33 4.35 -9.79
C SER A 88 -7.13 5.24 -9.42
N CYS A 89 -5.94 4.63 -9.45
CA CYS A 89 -4.68 5.26 -9.03
C CYS A 89 -3.65 5.30 -10.17
N VAL A 90 -4.07 4.96 -11.39
CA VAL A 90 -3.19 4.79 -12.56
C VAL A 90 -2.35 6.05 -12.80
N ASP A 91 -2.93 7.23 -12.65
CA ASP A 91 -2.25 8.51 -12.88
C ASP A 91 -1.31 8.90 -11.72
N TYR A 92 -1.53 8.37 -10.52
CA TYR A 92 -0.77 8.71 -9.30
C TYR A 92 0.30 7.67 -8.91
N SER A 93 0.31 6.50 -9.57
CA SER A 93 1.22 5.42 -9.24
C SER A 93 2.67 5.78 -9.62
N ASN A 94 3.61 5.58 -8.68
CA ASN A 94 5.04 5.70 -8.96
C ASN A 94 5.57 4.63 -9.92
N LEU A 95 4.76 3.61 -10.23
CA LEU A 95 5.07 2.57 -11.20
C LEU A 95 4.57 2.92 -12.61
N ASN A 96 3.83 4.03 -12.76
CA ASN A 96 3.43 4.55 -14.06
C ASN A 96 4.49 5.54 -14.56
N ASN A 97 4.96 5.31 -15.80
CA ASN A 97 5.93 6.19 -16.48
C ASN A 97 5.25 7.39 -17.16
N GLU A 98 3.92 7.40 -17.27
CA GLU A 98 3.09 8.44 -17.88
C GLU A 98 2.08 8.99 -16.86
N LYS A 99 2.57 9.68 -15.83
CA LYS A 99 1.71 10.30 -14.81
C LYS A 99 0.95 11.49 -15.42
N LYS A 100 -0.34 11.61 -15.10
CA LYS A 100 -1.21 12.73 -15.48
C LYS A 100 -1.66 13.48 -14.23
N ASP A 101 -1.89 14.79 -14.35
CA ASP A 101 -2.35 15.60 -13.21
C ASP A 101 -3.87 15.42 -12.96
N ILE A 102 -4.36 15.83 -11.78
CA ILE A 102 -5.75 15.64 -11.33
C ILE A 102 -6.80 16.33 -12.23
N ASP A 103 -6.39 17.36 -12.96
CA ASP A 103 -7.25 18.15 -13.84
C ASP A 103 -7.15 17.72 -15.32
N GLU A 104 -6.26 16.77 -15.64
CA GLU A 104 -6.23 16.10 -16.94
C GLU A 104 -7.19 14.92 -16.94
N ALA A 105 -7.87 14.65 -18.06
CA ALA A 105 -8.91 13.62 -18.20
C ALA A 105 -8.36 12.17 -18.17
N GLY A 106 -7.57 11.83 -17.15
CA GLY A 106 -7.09 10.48 -16.84
C GLY A 106 -8.13 9.63 -16.11
N GLU A 107 -7.89 8.33 -16.05
CA GLU A 107 -8.78 7.33 -15.44
C GLU A 107 -9.02 7.60 -13.93
N SER A 108 -7.99 8.09 -13.24
CA SER A 108 -8.05 8.45 -11.81
C SER A 108 -8.94 9.66 -11.61
N GLY A 109 -8.85 10.66 -12.50
CA GLY A 109 -9.69 11.86 -12.48
C GLY A 109 -11.17 11.54 -12.72
N GLN A 110 -11.48 10.62 -13.64
CA GLN A 110 -12.86 10.23 -13.94
C GLN A 110 -13.53 9.47 -12.79
N THR A 111 -12.85 8.48 -12.22
CA THR A 111 -13.39 7.70 -11.10
C THR A 111 -13.51 8.55 -9.83
N PHE A 112 -12.52 9.40 -9.54
CA PHE A 112 -12.60 10.35 -8.44
C PHE A 112 -13.74 11.37 -8.63
N ARG A 113 -13.93 11.89 -9.85
CA ARG A 113 -15.03 12.80 -10.17
C ARG A 113 -16.38 12.13 -9.97
N GLY A 114 -16.59 10.92 -10.49
CA GLY A 114 -17.86 10.17 -10.34
C GLY A 114 -18.20 9.89 -8.87
N MET A 115 -17.19 9.55 -8.05
CA MET A 115 -17.35 9.43 -6.61
C MET A 115 -17.79 10.77 -5.98
N MET A 116 -17.08 11.87 -6.30
CA MET A 116 -17.35 13.17 -5.70
C MET A 116 -18.70 13.77 -6.11
N THR A 117 -19.19 13.51 -7.33
CA THR A 117 -20.52 13.94 -7.76
C THR A 117 -21.62 13.19 -7.01
N TRP A 118 -21.47 11.88 -6.80
CA TRP A 118 -22.38 11.10 -5.94
C TRP A 118 -22.35 11.60 -4.49
N ILE A 119 -21.17 11.85 -3.92
CA ILE A 119 -21.02 12.42 -2.56
C ILE A 119 -21.71 13.78 -2.44
N LYS A 120 -21.58 14.64 -3.45
CA LYS A 120 -22.23 15.96 -3.46
C LYS A 120 -23.76 15.85 -3.51
N LYS A 121 -24.30 14.85 -4.21
CA LYS A 121 -25.74 14.65 -4.37
C LYS A 121 -26.39 14.00 -3.15
N HIS A 122 -25.74 12.98 -2.58
CA HIS A 122 -26.32 12.13 -1.54
C HIS A 122 -25.76 12.38 -0.15
N GLU A 123 -24.61 13.05 -0.08
CA GLU A 123 -24.01 13.58 1.14
C GLU A 123 -23.99 12.58 2.32
N PRO A 124 -23.38 11.39 2.14
CA PRO A 124 -23.32 10.34 3.17
C PRO A 124 -22.67 10.84 4.47
N PRO A 125 -23.07 10.33 5.64
CA PRO A 125 -22.45 10.71 6.91
C PRO A 125 -20.94 10.41 6.99
N ILE A 126 -20.50 9.26 6.47
CA ILE A 126 -19.11 8.81 6.54
C ILE A 126 -18.59 8.43 5.15
N VAL A 127 -17.38 8.86 4.81
CA VAL A 127 -16.65 8.42 3.62
C VAL A 127 -15.26 7.93 4.01
N ILE A 128 -14.86 6.77 3.50
CA ILE A 128 -13.49 6.26 3.59
C ILE A 128 -12.94 6.12 2.17
N LEU A 129 -11.83 6.80 1.89
CA LEU A 129 -11.14 6.74 0.62
C LEU A 129 -9.75 6.14 0.81
N GLU A 130 -9.46 5.04 0.11
CA GLU A 130 -8.15 4.41 0.08
C GLU A 130 -7.44 4.70 -1.24
N ASN A 131 -6.14 5.02 -1.19
CA ASN A 131 -5.31 5.12 -2.39
C ASN A 131 -3.79 5.01 -2.11
N VAL A 132 -2.98 5.09 -3.17
CA VAL A 132 -1.52 5.08 -3.13
C VAL A 132 -0.93 6.29 -2.39
N CYS A 133 0.28 6.11 -1.85
CA CYS A 133 0.98 7.17 -1.10
C CYS A 133 1.26 8.44 -1.92
N GLY A 134 1.38 8.33 -3.24
CA GLY A 134 1.73 9.44 -4.14
C GLY A 134 0.54 10.33 -4.55
N ALA A 135 -0.69 10.00 -4.17
CA ALA A 135 -1.85 10.83 -4.49
C ALA A 135 -1.76 12.21 -3.78
N PRO A 136 -2.36 13.27 -4.34
CA PRO A 136 -2.30 14.62 -3.77
C PRO A 136 -3.25 14.77 -2.57
N TRP A 137 -2.95 14.09 -1.46
CA TRP A 137 -3.84 13.93 -0.30
C TRP A 137 -4.30 15.25 0.33
N ASP A 138 -3.44 16.28 0.40
CA ASP A 138 -3.82 17.61 0.87
C ASP A 138 -4.94 18.21 0.00
N LYS A 139 -4.79 18.11 -1.34
CA LYS A 139 -5.82 18.59 -2.29
C LYS A 139 -7.10 17.77 -2.19
N ILE A 140 -6.99 16.45 -2.02
CA ILE A 140 -8.15 15.56 -1.90
C ILE A 140 -8.94 15.90 -0.62
N ALA A 141 -8.26 16.01 0.52
CA ALA A 141 -8.89 16.40 1.79
C ALA A 141 -9.57 17.77 1.68
N GLU A 142 -8.94 18.73 1.00
CA GLU A 142 -9.54 20.05 0.76
C GLU A 142 -10.82 19.96 -0.09
N ARG A 143 -10.86 19.10 -1.12
CA ARG A 143 -12.08 18.89 -1.91
C ARG A 143 -13.22 18.32 -1.06
N PHE A 144 -12.96 17.40 -0.13
CA PHE A 144 -13.97 16.94 0.83
C PHE A 144 -14.45 18.08 1.74
N ARG A 145 -13.53 18.92 2.23
CA ARG A 145 -13.85 20.08 3.08
C ARG A 145 -14.72 21.10 2.38
N GLN A 146 -14.48 21.35 1.10
CA GLN A 146 -15.33 22.20 0.26
C GLN A 146 -16.75 21.64 0.07
N GLN A 147 -16.96 20.32 0.24
CA GLN A 147 -18.29 19.70 0.23
C GLN A 147 -18.91 19.58 1.64
N GLY A 148 -18.41 20.31 2.64
CA GLY A 148 -18.99 20.31 3.99
C GLY A 148 -18.58 19.12 4.86
N TYR A 149 -17.55 18.38 4.47
CA TYR A 149 -16.98 17.33 5.32
C TYR A 149 -15.86 17.88 6.18
N GLN A 150 -15.56 17.17 7.25
CA GLN A 150 -14.22 17.16 7.77
C GLN A 150 -13.49 15.95 7.23
N ALA A 151 -12.24 16.13 6.81
CA ALA A 151 -11.44 15.07 6.22
C ALA A 151 -10.00 15.12 6.71
N ASP A 152 -9.52 13.97 7.19
CA ASP A 152 -8.13 13.73 7.55
C ASP A 152 -7.70 12.37 7.01
N TYR A 153 -6.38 12.19 6.86
CA TYR A 153 -5.85 10.98 6.26
C TYR A 153 -4.60 10.48 6.98
N THR A 154 -4.34 9.19 6.83
CA THR A 154 -3.17 8.56 7.44
C THR A 154 -2.58 7.46 6.59
N ARG A 155 -1.25 7.30 6.69
CA ARG A 155 -0.48 6.30 5.95
C ARG A 155 -0.34 5.04 6.80
N LEU A 156 -0.77 3.91 6.26
CA LEU A 156 -0.74 2.60 6.91
C LEU A 156 0.04 1.59 6.08
N ASP A 157 0.74 0.66 6.73
CA ASP A 157 1.54 -0.37 6.09
C ASP A 157 1.12 -1.74 6.63
N THR A 158 0.73 -2.66 5.74
CA THR A 158 0.19 -3.98 6.10
C THR A 158 1.09 -4.78 7.05
N LYS A 159 2.42 -4.58 7.00
CA LYS A 159 3.36 -5.24 7.93
C LYS A 159 3.23 -4.80 9.39
N ARG A 160 2.51 -3.71 9.64
CA ARG A 160 2.15 -3.23 10.97
C ARG A 160 0.76 -3.69 11.41
N TYR A 161 0.11 -4.53 10.61
CA TYR A 161 -1.23 -5.06 10.88
C TYR A 161 -1.25 -6.56 10.59
N TYR A 162 -0.37 -7.31 11.27
CA TYR A 162 -0.24 -8.79 11.26
C TYR A 162 0.20 -9.47 9.95
N ILE A 163 0.13 -8.81 8.80
CA ILE A 163 0.41 -9.45 7.50
C ILE A 163 1.91 -9.33 7.17
N PRO A 164 2.65 -10.42 6.86
CA PRO A 164 4.06 -10.36 6.45
C PRO A 164 4.26 -9.85 5.01
N HIS A 165 3.71 -8.68 4.74
CA HIS A 165 3.75 -8.01 3.45
C HIS A 165 3.87 -6.52 3.70
N THR A 166 4.75 -5.83 2.99
CA THR A 166 4.81 -4.37 3.02
C THR A 166 4.07 -3.79 1.82
N ARG A 167 2.83 -3.37 2.08
CA ARG A 167 2.00 -2.62 1.14
C ARG A 167 1.53 -1.38 1.85
N THR A 168 2.16 -0.25 1.51
CA THR A 168 1.78 1.03 2.11
C THR A 168 0.67 1.70 1.31
N ARG A 169 -0.38 2.13 2.00
CA ARG A 169 -1.54 2.86 1.48
C ARG A 169 -1.89 4.02 2.38
N VAL A 170 -2.64 4.96 1.85
CA VAL A 170 -3.16 6.08 2.62
C VAL A 170 -4.68 5.99 2.61
N TYR A 171 -5.24 6.18 3.79
CA TYR A 171 -6.68 6.14 4.04
C TYR A 171 -7.10 7.52 4.49
N LEU A 172 -8.04 8.12 3.78
CA LEU A 172 -8.74 9.32 4.17
C LEU A 172 -10.08 8.93 4.76
N VAL A 173 -10.37 9.47 5.94
CA VAL A 173 -11.68 9.39 6.58
C VAL A 173 -12.31 10.78 6.53
N ALA A 174 -13.52 10.85 6.01
CA ALA A 174 -14.31 12.06 5.98
C ALA A 174 -15.64 11.86 6.70
N VAL A 175 -16.00 12.82 7.54
CA VAL A 175 -17.27 12.81 8.29
C VAL A 175 -18.02 14.09 7.97
N ARG A 176 -19.30 13.97 7.62
CA ARG A 176 -20.14 15.11 7.30
C ARG A 176 -20.31 16.00 8.53
N LYS A 177 -20.16 17.31 8.36
CA LYS A 177 -20.39 18.27 9.45
C LYS A 177 -21.87 18.51 9.67
N ASN A 178 -22.25 18.74 10.92
CA ASN A 178 -23.59 19.24 11.20
C ASN A 178 -23.72 20.70 10.69
N PRO A 179 -24.90 21.11 10.20
CA PRO A 179 -25.14 22.51 9.84
C PRO A 179 -24.81 23.45 11.02
N GLY A 180 -23.85 24.36 10.82
CA GLY A 180 -23.44 25.34 11.83
C GLY A 180 -22.12 25.05 12.58
N GLU A 181 -21.48 23.89 12.36
CA GLU A 181 -20.17 23.59 12.94
C GLU A 181 -19.05 24.41 12.27
N THR A 182 -18.29 25.17 13.07
CA THR A 182 -17.20 26.04 12.57
C THR A 182 -15.94 25.23 12.27
N PHE A 183 -15.17 25.68 11.28
CA PHE A 183 -13.92 25.05 10.86
C PHE A 183 -12.79 25.34 11.86
N ILE A 184 -12.16 24.30 12.42
CA ILE A 184 -10.85 24.40 13.05
C ILE A 184 -9.87 23.66 12.13
N PRO A 185 -8.94 24.36 11.45
CA PRO A 185 -7.88 23.69 10.71
C PRO A 185 -7.08 22.82 11.67
N ALA A 186 -6.83 21.56 11.30
CA ALA A 186 -5.89 20.73 12.04
C ALA A 186 -4.51 21.38 11.95
N ASP A 187 -3.96 21.84 13.07
CA ASP A 187 -2.53 22.05 13.20
C ASP A 187 -1.87 20.68 13.12
N PHE A 188 -1.50 20.28 11.90
CA PHE A 188 -0.72 19.06 11.71
C PHE A 188 0.59 19.21 12.48
N PRO A 189 0.94 18.27 13.38
CA PRO A 189 2.29 18.20 13.91
C PRO A 189 3.25 18.10 12.72
N THR A 190 4.05 19.14 12.53
CA THR A 190 4.96 19.31 11.39
C THR A 190 6.09 18.28 11.39
N GLU A 191 6.09 17.38 12.37
CA GLU A 191 7.11 16.36 12.63
C GLU A 191 7.20 15.29 11.54
N PHE A 192 6.14 15.05 10.75
CA PHE A 192 6.20 14.12 9.61
C PHE A 192 6.86 14.69 8.35
N LYS A 193 7.06 16.01 8.22
CA LYS A 193 7.89 16.61 7.16
C LYS A 193 9.39 16.45 7.43
N ALA A 194 9.79 16.21 8.68
CA ALA A 194 11.19 16.08 9.05
C ALA A 194 11.79 14.71 8.65
N ILE A 195 11.01 13.64 8.63
CA ILE A 195 11.53 12.29 8.33
C ILE A 195 11.86 12.13 6.83
N GLY A 196 11.10 12.79 5.94
CA GLY A 196 11.38 12.78 4.50
C GLY A 196 12.53 13.71 4.08
N SER A 197 12.76 14.81 4.80
CA SER A 197 13.81 15.79 4.48
C SER A 197 15.16 15.54 5.18
N LEU A 198 15.20 14.66 6.19
CA LEU A 198 16.44 14.18 6.80
C LEU A 198 17.14 13.07 5.99
N ALA A 199 16.48 12.54 4.94
CA ALA A 199 17.05 11.54 4.05
C ALA A 199 17.90 12.11 2.90
N SER A 200 18.06 13.44 2.78
CA SER A 200 18.74 14.05 1.63
C SER A 200 19.62 15.27 1.93
N LYS A 201 20.06 15.49 3.17
CA LYS A 201 21.09 16.51 3.45
C LYS A 201 22.48 15.88 3.51
N GLU A 202 23.22 15.98 2.41
CA GLU A 202 24.68 15.92 2.43
C GLU A 202 25.20 17.11 3.25
N VAL A 203 25.82 16.83 4.39
CA VAL A 203 26.60 17.82 5.13
C VAL A 203 28.03 17.70 4.65
N LYS A 204 28.52 18.74 3.95
CA LYS A 204 29.93 18.93 3.59
C LYS A 204 30.66 19.56 4.78
N ASP A 205 31.86 19.07 5.08
CA ASP A 205 32.76 19.74 6.02
C ASP A 205 33.38 21.03 5.41
N LYS A 206 34.18 21.75 6.19
CA LYS A 206 34.83 23.02 5.78
C LYS A 206 35.83 22.87 4.63
N GLU A 207 36.06 21.66 4.15
CA GLU A 207 36.92 21.32 3.00
C GLU A 207 36.14 20.61 1.86
N GLY A 208 34.82 20.46 1.99
CA GLY A 208 33.93 20.01 0.91
C GLY A 208 33.62 18.52 0.85
N ASN A 209 34.01 17.72 1.84
CA ASN A 209 33.78 16.26 1.84
C ASN A 209 32.62 15.83 2.75
N ALA A 210 31.89 14.78 2.34
CA ALA A 210 30.67 14.29 3.02
C ALA A 210 30.98 13.23 4.09
N LYS A 211 30.39 13.35 5.29
CA LYS A 211 30.49 12.36 6.39
C LYS A 211 29.10 11.93 6.89
N LYS A 212 28.87 10.62 7.09
CA LYS A 212 27.66 10.04 7.73
C LYS A 212 27.81 10.00 9.25
N MET A 213 26.81 10.47 10.01
CA MET A 213 26.75 10.37 11.48
C MET A 213 25.43 9.73 11.93
N LYS A 214 25.45 8.88 12.99
CA LYS A 214 24.28 8.25 13.62
C LYS A 214 23.88 9.03 14.90
N PRO A 215 22.58 9.26 15.21
CA PRO A 215 22.18 9.96 16.42
C PRO A 215 21.79 9.03 17.58
N THR A 216 22.12 9.41 18.82
CA THR A 216 21.73 8.75 20.09
C THR A 216 20.66 9.56 20.84
N GLY A 217 19.55 8.92 21.23
CA GLY A 217 18.28 9.51 21.67
C GLY A 217 18.13 10.04 23.11
N LYS A 218 19.21 10.34 23.84
CA LYS A 218 19.10 10.70 25.28
C LYS A 218 18.86 12.19 25.60
N LYS A 219 19.04 13.11 24.65
CA LYS A 219 18.97 14.57 24.92
C LYS A 219 17.60 15.23 24.67
N LEU A 220 16.64 14.50 24.08
CA LEU A 220 15.34 15.08 23.68
C LEU A 220 14.28 15.02 24.79
N VAL A 221 14.39 14.07 25.72
CA VAL A 221 13.35 13.79 26.73
C VAL A 221 13.30 14.84 27.85
N ASN A 222 14.44 15.42 28.22
CA ASN A 222 14.51 16.33 29.37
C ASN A 222 13.97 17.75 29.10
N ARG A 223 13.74 18.15 27.84
CA ARG A 223 13.20 19.48 27.52
C ARG A 223 11.67 19.54 27.50
N LEU A 224 11.00 18.39 27.33
CA LEU A 224 9.53 18.33 27.22
C LEU A 224 8.83 18.37 28.58
N SER A 225 9.54 18.05 29.67
CA SER A 225 8.98 18.06 31.03
C SER A 225 8.91 19.46 31.66
N GLU A 226 9.85 20.35 31.32
CA GLU A 226 9.93 21.68 31.96
C GLU A 226 8.90 22.69 31.40
N ASP A 227 8.45 22.52 30.15
CA ASP A 227 7.48 23.42 29.51
C ASP A 227 6.02 23.12 29.87
N ALA A 228 5.72 21.91 30.38
CA ALA A 228 4.37 21.50 30.79
C ALA A 228 3.95 22.11 32.13
N ASP A 229 4.89 22.27 33.07
CA ASP A 229 4.60 22.76 34.44
C ASP A 229 4.29 24.26 34.49
N VAL A 230 4.70 25.03 33.47
CA VAL A 230 4.46 26.49 33.39
C VAL A 230 3.04 26.82 32.90
N ALA A 231 2.42 25.91 32.14
CA ALA A 231 1.09 26.14 31.55
C ALA A 231 -0.07 25.94 32.54
N GLU A 232 0.16 25.23 33.66
CA GLU A 232 -0.91 24.79 34.57
C GLU A 232 -1.34 25.86 35.60
N GLN A 233 -0.65 27.00 35.71
CA GLN A 233 -0.88 28.00 36.78
C GLN A 233 -1.73 29.23 36.42
N LYS A 234 -2.30 29.35 35.21
CA LYS A 234 -3.12 30.53 34.86
C LYS A 234 -4.33 30.21 33.98
N ALA A 235 -5.48 29.94 34.59
CA ALA A 235 -6.79 30.28 34.01
C ALA A 235 -7.92 30.20 35.04
N SER A 236 -8.33 31.34 35.60
CA SER A 236 -9.62 31.51 36.28
C SER A 236 -10.34 32.71 35.67
N VAL A 237 -11.17 32.47 34.65
CA VAL A 237 -12.08 33.48 34.07
C VAL A 237 -13.44 32.80 33.84
N PRO A 238 -14.58 33.45 34.15
CA PRO A 238 -15.90 32.83 33.99
C PRO A 238 -16.21 32.69 32.50
N VAL A 239 -16.37 31.45 32.03
CA VAL A 239 -16.65 31.18 30.62
C VAL A 239 -18.15 31.17 30.38
N ASP A 240 -18.61 31.98 29.41
CA ASP A 240 -19.98 31.98 28.92
C ASP A 240 -20.31 30.58 28.34
N LYS A 241 -21.24 29.88 28.98
CA LYS A 241 -21.64 28.51 28.64
C LYS A 241 -22.12 28.39 27.18
N THR A 242 -22.61 29.48 26.59
CA THR A 242 -23.13 29.49 25.21
C THR A 242 -22.00 29.48 24.19
N GLU A 243 -20.92 30.22 24.46
CA GLU A 243 -19.70 30.20 23.65
C GLU A 243 -18.92 28.88 23.83
N LEU A 244 -18.92 28.32 25.05
CA LEU A 244 -18.32 27.02 25.35
C LEU A 244 -19.01 25.89 24.57
N MET A 245 -20.36 25.87 24.55
CA MET A 245 -21.14 24.86 23.83
C MET A 245 -20.99 24.98 22.30
N THR A 246 -20.86 26.20 21.78
CA THR A 246 -20.60 26.43 20.35
C THR A 246 -19.18 25.98 19.96
N LYS A 247 -18.19 26.21 20.82
CA LYS A 247 -16.83 25.66 20.65
C LYS A 247 -16.80 24.14 20.76
N LEU A 248 -17.56 23.53 21.69
CA LEU A 248 -17.69 22.08 21.86
C LEU A 248 -18.26 21.37 20.62
N ASN A 249 -19.26 21.98 19.96
CA ASN A 249 -19.84 21.42 18.74
C ASN A 249 -18.89 21.51 17.54
N GLY A 250 -18.17 22.62 17.36
CA GLY A 250 -17.10 22.72 16.34
C GLY A 250 -15.87 21.83 16.60
N HIS A 251 -15.64 21.41 17.85
CA HIS A 251 -14.60 20.44 18.22
C HIS A 251 -15.00 18.97 17.95
N MET A 252 -16.29 18.66 17.78
CA MET A 252 -16.77 17.28 17.68
C MET A 252 -16.36 16.61 16.36
N GLY A 253 -16.40 17.37 15.25
CA GLY A 253 -15.88 16.91 13.97
C GLY A 253 -14.39 16.57 14.08
N HIS A 254 -13.53 17.53 14.52
CA HIS A 254 -12.06 17.37 14.60
C HIS A 254 -11.69 16.16 15.44
N LYS A 255 -12.50 15.90 16.45
CA LYS A 255 -12.40 14.74 17.31
C LYS A 255 -12.60 13.41 16.56
N ILE A 256 -13.62 13.23 15.72
CA ILE A 256 -13.92 11.90 15.14
C ILE A 256 -12.85 11.42 14.15
N THR A 257 -12.45 12.23 13.17
CA THR A 257 -11.46 11.79 12.16
C THR A 257 -10.08 11.60 12.78
N SER A 258 -9.66 12.49 13.70
CA SER A 258 -8.39 12.37 14.41
C SER A 258 -8.39 11.19 15.40
N GLU A 259 -9.50 10.94 16.10
CA GLU A 259 -9.69 9.76 16.95
C GLU A 259 -9.68 8.48 16.12
N TRP A 260 -10.31 8.47 14.94
CA TRP A 260 -10.26 7.31 14.04
C TRP A 260 -8.81 7.00 13.66
N ILE A 261 -8.03 8.02 13.27
CA ILE A 261 -6.60 7.86 12.94
C ILE A 261 -5.83 7.34 14.16
N ALA A 262 -6.05 7.92 15.33
CA ALA A 262 -5.39 7.51 16.57
C ALA A 262 -5.73 6.06 16.94
N ARG A 263 -7.01 5.66 16.82
CA ARG A 263 -7.48 4.30 17.09
C ARG A 263 -6.89 3.31 16.11
N VAL A 264 -6.94 3.57 14.81
CA VAL A 264 -6.35 2.66 13.81
C VAL A 264 -4.86 2.49 14.04
N LYS A 265 -4.12 3.57 14.33
CA LYS A 265 -2.70 3.48 14.70
C LYS A 265 -2.46 2.72 16.00
N SER A 266 -3.35 2.83 16.98
CA SER A 266 -3.24 2.06 18.23
C SER A 266 -3.41 0.55 18.03
N LEU A 267 -4.03 0.13 16.92
CA LEU A 267 -4.15 -1.27 16.52
C LEU A 267 -2.89 -1.81 15.82
N GLU A 268 -1.85 -0.99 15.62
CA GLU A 268 -0.60 -1.45 15.00
C GLU A 268 0.00 -2.60 15.80
N ARG A 269 0.14 -3.74 15.13
CA ARG A 269 0.87 -4.91 15.60
C ARG A 269 1.63 -5.51 14.44
N GLY A 270 2.95 -5.58 14.61
CA GLY A 270 3.86 -6.12 13.60
C GLY A 270 3.46 -7.52 13.15
N ALA A 271 3.82 -7.86 11.91
CA ALA A 271 3.62 -9.19 11.35
C ALA A 271 4.05 -10.27 12.35
N SER A 272 3.11 -11.16 12.70
CA SER A 272 3.31 -12.22 13.70
C SER A 272 3.71 -13.56 13.07
N ALA A 273 3.66 -13.65 11.75
CA ALA A 273 4.08 -14.79 10.94
C ALA A 273 5.06 -14.30 9.87
N THR A 274 5.85 -15.19 9.28
CA THR A 274 6.68 -14.90 8.11
C THR A 274 5.91 -15.19 6.83
N LEU A 275 6.39 -14.69 5.69
CA LEU A 275 5.85 -15.02 4.36
C LEU A 275 5.70 -16.55 4.17
N GLU A 276 6.63 -17.34 4.71
CA GLU A 276 6.64 -18.80 4.59
C GLU A 276 5.36 -19.44 5.13
N ALA A 277 4.76 -18.86 6.18
CA ALA A 277 3.50 -19.36 6.75
C ALA A 277 2.30 -19.19 5.80
N PHE A 278 2.47 -18.43 4.71
CA PHE A 278 1.46 -18.21 3.67
C PHE A 278 1.81 -18.92 2.36
N LEU A 279 2.97 -19.59 2.28
CA LEU A 279 3.37 -20.35 1.09
C LEU A 279 2.91 -21.80 1.22
N PHE A 280 2.58 -22.42 0.09
CA PHE A 280 2.41 -23.87 0.04
C PHE A 280 3.76 -24.58 0.19
N ASP A 281 3.69 -25.79 0.74
CA ASP A 281 4.83 -26.71 0.83
C ASP A 281 5.34 -27.07 -0.58
N SER A 282 6.63 -27.41 -0.66
CA SER A 282 7.31 -27.65 -1.94
C SER A 282 6.75 -28.84 -2.74
N ASP A 283 6.12 -29.79 -2.05
CA ASP A 283 5.49 -30.98 -2.61
C ASP A 283 3.97 -30.81 -2.86
N ASP A 284 3.42 -29.62 -2.63
CA ASP A 284 2.02 -29.34 -2.94
C ASP A 284 1.78 -29.44 -4.46
N PRO A 285 0.74 -30.19 -4.90
CA PRO A 285 0.43 -30.35 -6.33
C PRO A 285 0.28 -29.03 -7.09
N ARG A 286 -0.18 -27.97 -6.42
CA ARG A 286 -0.37 -26.65 -7.02
C ARG A 286 0.97 -25.95 -7.23
N VAL A 287 1.95 -26.17 -6.36
CA VAL A 287 3.34 -25.72 -6.53
C VAL A 287 3.99 -26.45 -7.70
N HIS A 288 3.81 -27.76 -7.81
CA HIS A 288 4.31 -28.53 -8.96
C HIS A 288 3.74 -28.05 -10.28
N LYS A 289 2.43 -27.77 -10.34
CA LYS A 289 1.79 -27.20 -11.52
C LYS A 289 2.35 -25.82 -11.86
N GLY A 290 2.49 -24.95 -10.86
CA GLY A 290 3.09 -23.63 -11.03
C GLY A 290 4.55 -23.70 -11.53
N ARG A 291 5.34 -24.63 -10.99
CA ARG A 291 6.71 -24.90 -11.45
C ARG A 291 6.73 -25.31 -12.91
N GLN A 292 5.88 -26.25 -13.33
CA GLN A 292 5.79 -26.64 -14.74
C GLN A 292 5.44 -25.45 -15.64
N MET A 293 4.49 -24.60 -15.23
CA MET A 293 4.09 -23.42 -15.99
C MET A 293 5.20 -22.36 -16.08
N LEU A 294 5.98 -22.16 -15.02
CA LEU A 294 7.03 -21.13 -14.97
C LEU A 294 8.38 -21.62 -15.51
N ALA A 295 8.65 -22.92 -15.48
CA ALA A 295 9.89 -23.51 -16.00
C ALA A 295 9.83 -23.71 -17.53
N LEU A 296 8.64 -23.88 -18.10
CA LEU A 296 8.47 -23.91 -19.54
C LEU A 296 8.70 -22.50 -20.11
N PRO A 297 9.52 -22.34 -21.16
CA PRO A 297 9.50 -21.10 -21.92
C PRO A 297 8.10 -20.97 -22.51
N GLY A 298 7.27 -20.06 -21.98
CA GLY A 298 5.92 -19.83 -22.50
C GLY A 298 5.96 -19.52 -24.00
N GLU A 299 4.82 -19.59 -24.70
CA GLU A 299 4.73 -19.33 -26.15
C GLU A 299 5.28 -17.95 -26.57
N ALA A 300 5.34 -16.98 -25.66
CA ALA A 300 6.00 -15.68 -25.87
C ALA A 300 7.54 -15.69 -25.73
N THR A 301 8.09 -16.77 -25.19
CA THR A 301 9.52 -16.98 -24.86
C THR A 301 10.22 -17.85 -25.90
N SER A 302 9.48 -18.67 -26.64
CA SER A 302 9.99 -19.49 -27.76
C SER A 302 10.53 -18.66 -28.94
N GLN A 303 10.28 -17.34 -28.96
CA GLN A 303 10.85 -16.38 -29.90
C GLN A 303 11.86 -15.40 -29.28
N ARG A 304 12.34 -15.61 -28.05
CA ARG A 304 13.41 -14.75 -27.51
C ARG A 304 14.74 -15.14 -28.15
N GLY A 305 15.05 -14.51 -29.28
CA GLY A 305 16.43 -14.37 -29.73
C GLY A 305 17.31 -13.82 -28.59
N VAL A 306 18.62 -14.04 -28.69
CA VAL A 306 19.62 -13.54 -27.74
C VAL A 306 19.30 -12.08 -27.42
N THR A 307 18.77 -11.84 -26.22
CA THR A 307 18.38 -10.48 -25.81
C THR A 307 19.68 -9.77 -25.50
N ASP A 308 20.08 -8.83 -26.35
CA ASP A 308 21.25 -7.99 -26.09
C ASP A 308 21.08 -7.29 -24.74
N TRP A 309 21.93 -7.66 -23.80
CA TRP A 309 21.93 -7.14 -22.44
C TRP A 309 23.18 -6.32 -22.14
N GLY A 310 24.00 -5.94 -23.14
CA GLY A 310 25.29 -5.27 -22.92
C GLY A 310 25.19 -3.99 -22.06
N ARG A 311 24.06 -3.27 -22.14
CA ARG A 311 23.78 -2.13 -21.25
C ARG A 311 23.58 -2.56 -19.79
N CYS A 312 22.89 -3.66 -19.54
CA CYS A 312 22.73 -4.24 -18.21
C CYS A 312 24.04 -4.85 -17.72
N GLU A 313 24.80 -5.53 -18.58
CA GLU A 313 26.12 -6.10 -18.26
C GLU A 313 27.08 -5.03 -17.75
N SER A 314 27.14 -3.89 -18.43
CA SER A 314 27.97 -2.76 -18.00
C SER A 314 27.59 -2.24 -16.61
N ARG A 315 26.30 -2.22 -16.27
CA ARG A 315 25.81 -1.82 -14.94
C ARG A 315 26.14 -2.87 -13.88
N HIS A 316 26.01 -4.15 -14.21
CA HIS A 316 26.34 -5.25 -13.31
C HIS A 316 27.83 -5.30 -13.00
N ARG A 317 28.70 -5.16 -14.02
CA ARG A 317 30.16 -5.04 -13.85
C ARG A 317 30.52 -3.85 -12.96
N ARG A 318 29.82 -2.72 -13.13
CA ARG A 318 30.00 -1.55 -12.26
C ARG A 318 29.60 -1.85 -10.81
N ALA A 319 28.41 -2.41 -10.58
CA ALA A 319 27.95 -2.79 -9.25
C ALA A 319 28.93 -3.74 -8.55
N ARG A 320 29.37 -4.81 -9.23
CA ARG A 320 30.36 -5.76 -8.71
C ARG A 320 31.69 -5.11 -8.34
N LYS A 321 32.16 -4.16 -9.17
CA LYS A 321 33.41 -3.43 -8.92
C LYS A 321 33.28 -2.45 -7.75
N ASP A 322 32.24 -1.62 -7.77
CA ASP A 322 32.02 -0.55 -6.80
C ASP A 322 31.70 -1.11 -5.40
N GLU A 323 31.02 -2.25 -5.34
CA GLU A 323 30.64 -2.94 -4.10
C GLU A 323 31.67 -4.02 -3.66
N GLY A 324 32.67 -4.31 -4.49
CA GLY A 324 33.73 -5.28 -4.18
C GLY A 324 33.27 -6.74 -4.11
N LEU A 325 32.28 -7.13 -4.91
CA LEU A 325 31.64 -8.46 -4.86
C LEU A 325 32.47 -9.56 -5.57
N GLY A 326 33.38 -9.15 -6.46
CA GLY A 326 34.15 -10.06 -7.31
C GLY A 326 33.35 -10.60 -8.51
N ASN A 327 33.99 -11.49 -9.28
CA ASN A 327 33.47 -12.00 -10.55
C ASN A 327 32.91 -13.42 -10.47
N ARG A 328 33.04 -14.08 -9.31
CA ARG A 328 32.51 -15.44 -9.13
C ARG A 328 30.98 -15.42 -9.12
N ARG A 329 30.41 -16.57 -9.47
CA ARG A 329 28.96 -16.84 -9.61
C ARG A 329 28.55 -17.99 -8.68
N PRO A 330 28.73 -17.86 -7.36
CA PRO A 330 28.60 -18.98 -6.43
C PRO A 330 27.17 -19.50 -6.27
N PHE A 331 26.14 -18.74 -6.68
CA PHE A 331 24.75 -19.16 -6.54
C PHE A 331 24.21 -19.82 -7.80
N THR A 332 24.60 -19.37 -8.99
CA THR A 332 24.04 -19.92 -10.24
C THR A 332 25.02 -20.68 -11.12
N ASP A 333 26.33 -20.58 -10.82
CA ASP A 333 27.43 -21.24 -11.56
C ASP A 333 27.31 -21.09 -13.08
N TRP A 334 26.81 -19.92 -13.52
CA TRP A 334 26.39 -19.78 -14.91
C TRP A 334 27.56 -19.46 -15.84
N GLU A 335 27.83 -20.30 -16.84
CA GLU A 335 28.81 -20.08 -17.93
C GLU A 335 28.39 -20.85 -19.20
N GLY A 336 27.43 -20.31 -19.98
CA GLY A 336 26.85 -21.04 -21.12
C GLY A 336 25.84 -22.13 -20.73
N GLY A 337 25.44 -22.14 -19.47
CA GLY A 337 24.46 -23.00 -18.80
C GLY A 337 24.29 -22.51 -17.36
N CYS A 338 23.32 -23.01 -16.59
CA CYS A 338 23.07 -22.60 -15.20
C CYS A 338 22.84 -23.82 -14.31
N THR A 339 23.43 -23.80 -13.12
CA THR A 339 23.26 -24.81 -12.07
C THR A 339 22.99 -24.11 -10.74
N LEU A 340 21.72 -24.08 -10.32
CA LEU A 340 21.32 -23.57 -9.01
C LEU A 340 21.59 -24.63 -7.92
N PRO A 341 21.60 -24.28 -6.61
CA PRO A 341 21.74 -25.25 -5.54
C PRO A 341 20.65 -26.34 -5.61
N ASP A 342 20.94 -27.53 -5.08
CA ASP A 342 20.08 -28.71 -5.27
C ASP A 342 18.62 -28.52 -4.81
N TYR A 343 18.40 -27.69 -3.79
CA TYR A 343 17.05 -27.38 -3.28
C TYR A 343 16.23 -26.48 -4.22
N ALA A 344 16.90 -25.78 -5.15
CA ALA A 344 16.31 -24.77 -6.00
C ALA A 344 15.73 -25.34 -7.31
N TRP A 345 14.88 -24.55 -7.96
CA TRP A 345 14.19 -24.91 -9.20
C TRP A 345 15.14 -24.76 -10.40
N ASN A 346 16.00 -25.76 -10.59
CA ASN A 346 17.02 -25.79 -11.64
C ASN A 346 16.44 -25.72 -13.06
N ASP A 347 15.26 -26.30 -13.30
CA ASP A 347 14.49 -26.18 -14.54
C ASP A 347 14.09 -24.73 -14.83
N TRP A 348 13.61 -24.00 -13.83
CA TRP A 348 13.30 -22.58 -13.95
C TRP A 348 14.57 -21.73 -14.15
N GLY A 349 15.64 -22.01 -13.41
CA GLY A 349 16.92 -21.30 -13.50
C GLY A 349 17.56 -21.40 -14.88
N LYS A 350 17.55 -22.59 -15.49
CA LYS A 350 18.08 -22.84 -16.85
C LYS A 350 17.33 -22.09 -17.95
N ALA A 351 16.08 -21.71 -17.70
CA ALA A 351 15.27 -20.93 -18.64
C ALA A 351 15.47 -19.40 -18.51
N GLN A 352 16.23 -18.93 -17.52
CA GLN A 352 16.45 -17.50 -17.29
C GLN A 352 17.54 -16.92 -18.19
N THR A 353 17.51 -15.60 -18.38
CA THR A 353 18.53 -14.87 -19.12
C THR A 353 19.78 -14.64 -18.28
N ASP A 354 20.94 -14.49 -18.92
CA ASP A 354 22.21 -14.11 -18.29
C ASP A 354 22.07 -12.91 -17.33
N ARG A 355 21.26 -11.91 -17.72
CA ARG A 355 20.96 -10.73 -16.89
C ARG A 355 20.28 -11.11 -15.58
N VAL A 356 19.35 -12.06 -15.59
CA VAL A 356 18.64 -12.51 -14.38
C VAL A 356 19.58 -13.34 -13.52
N LEU A 357 20.32 -14.27 -14.13
CA LEU A 357 21.27 -15.14 -13.41
C LEU A 357 22.38 -14.32 -12.72
N ASP A 358 22.96 -13.35 -13.42
CA ASP A 358 23.98 -12.49 -12.85
C ASP A 358 23.44 -11.59 -11.73
N LEU A 359 22.17 -11.16 -11.84
CA LEU A 359 21.52 -10.41 -10.76
C LEU A 359 21.34 -11.27 -9.50
N MET A 360 20.97 -12.55 -9.65
CA MET A 360 20.85 -13.48 -8.53
C MET A 360 22.19 -13.67 -7.80
N ASP A 361 23.30 -13.81 -8.54
CA ASP A 361 24.64 -13.87 -7.93
C ASP A 361 25.04 -12.57 -7.24
N ILE A 362 24.73 -11.41 -7.83
CA ILE A 362 24.99 -10.12 -7.20
C ILE A 362 24.20 -9.97 -5.89
N ASP A 363 22.91 -10.30 -5.90
CA ASP A 363 22.05 -10.21 -4.72
C ASP A 363 22.46 -11.21 -3.64
N TYR A 364 22.86 -12.42 -4.02
CA TYR A 364 23.49 -13.40 -3.12
C TYR A 364 24.77 -12.83 -2.48
N LEU A 365 25.70 -12.29 -3.28
CA LEU A 365 26.98 -11.77 -2.80
C LEU A 365 26.81 -10.52 -1.90
N ARG A 366 25.85 -9.65 -2.22
CA ARG A 366 25.48 -8.49 -1.36
C ARG A 366 25.03 -8.95 0.02
N LEU A 367 24.21 -9.99 0.09
CA LEU A 367 23.75 -10.55 1.35
C LEU A 367 24.89 -11.26 2.09
N ALA A 368 25.72 -12.04 1.40
CA ALA A 368 26.89 -12.68 1.99
C ALA A 368 27.87 -11.66 2.58
N GLN A 369 28.13 -10.54 1.90
CA GLN A 369 28.96 -9.44 2.39
C GLN A 369 28.35 -8.79 3.65
N SER A 370 27.02 -8.75 3.75
CA SER A 370 26.31 -8.30 4.95
C SER A 370 26.21 -9.35 6.07
N GLY A 371 26.82 -10.53 5.90
CA GLY A 371 26.76 -11.64 6.86
C GLY A 371 25.41 -12.36 6.90
N THR A 372 24.62 -12.27 5.83
CA THR A 372 23.31 -12.91 5.71
C THR A 372 23.36 -14.02 4.67
N ASP A 373 22.98 -15.24 5.05
CA ASP A 373 22.81 -16.35 4.12
C ASP A 373 21.38 -16.38 3.57
N SER A 374 21.22 -16.05 2.29
CA SER A 374 19.92 -16.05 1.62
C SER A 374 19.33 -17.45 1.39
N MET A 375 20.16 -18.50 1.44
CA MET A 375 19.68 -19.88 1.32
C MET A 375 18.92 -20.33 2.57
N HIS A 376 19.19 -19.70 3.71
CA HIS A 376 18.52 -19.98 4.99
C HIS A 376 17.56 -18.88 5.45
N LYS A 377 17.70 -17.64 4.96
CA LYS A 377 16.82 -16.52 5.27
C LYS A 377 15.87 -16.24 4.11
N THR A 378 14.57 -16.30 4.37
CA THR A 378 13.55 -15.95 3.37
C THR A 378 13.58 -14.48 3.04
N LEU A 379 13.94 -14.19 1.80
CA LEU A 379 13.81 -12.90 1.16
C LEU A 379 13.07 -13.11 -0.15
N VAL A 380 12.44 -12.04 -0.64
CA VAL A 380 11.86 -12.03 -1.99
C VAL A 380 12.69 -11.09 -2.85
N TRP A 381 13.40 -11.64 -3.83
CA TRP A 381 14.12 -10.87 -4.83
C TRP A 381 13.20 -10.53 -6.00
N ASN A 382 13.18 -9.27 -6.40
CA ASN A 382 12.53 -8.80 -7.61
C ASN A 382 13.52 -8.83 -8.77
N LEU A 383 13.58 -9.96 -9.47
CA LEU A 383 14.53 -10.18 -10.55
C LEU A 383 14.19 -9.43 -11.85
N SER A 384 13.04 -8.74 -11.90
CA SER A 384 12.73 -7.85 -13.04
C SER A 384 13.40 -6.47 -12.92
N GLN A 385 13.84 -6.07 -11.72
CA GLN A 385 14.48 -4.77 -11.47
C GLN A 385 15.95 -4.73 -11.87
N ASN A 386 16.46 -3.54 -12.21
CA ASN A 386 17.87 -3.38 -12.52
C ASN A 386 18.73 -3.49 -11.24
N VAL A 387 19.99 -3.90 -11.41
CA VAL A 387 20.98 -4.07 -10.34
C VAL A 387 21.18 -2.82 -9.47
N ASP A 388 20.95 -1.62 -10.02
CA ASP A 388 21.06 -0.33 -9.33
C ASP A 388 19.86 -0.01 -8.40
N ARG A 389 18.83 -0.86 -8.37
CA ARG A 389 17.66 -0.72 -7.50
C ARG A 389 17.70 -1.71 -6.35
N THR A 390 16.87 -1.46 -5.34
CA THR A 390 16.59 -2.45 -4.29
C THR A 390 15.79 -3.60 -4.89
N THR A 391 16.44 -4.74 -5.10
CA THR A 391 15.86 -5.95 -5.66
C THR A 391 15.26 -6.84 -4.57
N GLY A 392 15.93 -6.97 -3.42
CA GLY A 392 15.43 -7.75 -2.28
C GLY A 392 14.36 -7.05 -1.44
N SER A 393 13.55 -7.86 -0.76
CA SER A 393 12.66 -7.40 0.30
C SER A 393 13.44 -6.66 1.40
N GLY A 394 12.90 -5.54 1.88
CA GLY A 394 13.57 -4.69 2.88
C GLY A 394 13.73 -5.33 4.28
N ALA A 395 13.09 -6.48 4.53
CA ALA A 395 13.25 -7.29 5.73
C ALA A 395 13.05 -8.76 5.40
N ALA A 396 13.77 -9.64 6.11
CA ALA A 396 13.57 -11.09 6.00
C ALA A 396 12.16 -11.49 6.46
N GLY A 397 11.56 -12.46 5.77
CA GLY A 397 10.22 -12.96 6.06
C GLY A 397 9.08 -11.99 5.72
N ILE A 398 9.36 -10.81 5.16
CA ILE A 398 8.34 -9.84 4.74
C ILE A 398 8.32 -9.74 3.21
N CYS A 399 7.18 -10.08 2.61
CA CYS A 399 6.96 -9.93 1.18
C CYS A 399 6.94 -8.44 0.79
N PRO A 400 7.60 -8.02 -0.30
CA PRO A 400 7.43 -6.70 -0.87
C PRO A 400 6.10 -6.63 -1.64
N CYS A 401 5.69 -5.42 -2.03
CA CYS A 401 4.55 -5.29 -2.92
C CYS A 401 4.80 -6.00 -4.25
N LEU A 402 3.96 -7.00 -4.57
CA LEU A 402 4.03 -7.75 -5.81
C LEU A 402 3.29 -6.99 -6.94
N THR A 403 3.87 -7.01 -8.14
CA THR A 403 3.26 -6.45 -9.36
C THR A 403 3.07 -7.54 -10.40
N PRO A 404 2.10 -7.44 -11.34
CA PRO A 404 1.85 -8.49 -12.33
C PRO A 404 3.06 -8.86 -13.20
N SER A 405 3.95 -7.91 -13.47
CA SER A 405 5.19 -8.11 -14.24
C SER A 405 6.44 -8.34 -13.39
N MET A 406 6.27 -8.52 -12.07
CA MET A 406 7.39 -8.84 -11.17
C MET A 406 7.89 -10.26 -11.46
N VAL A 407 9.19 -10.49 -11.28
CA VAL A 407 9.76 -11.83 -11.20
C VAL A 407 10.17 -12.06 -9.74
N PRO A 408 9.25 -12.45 -8.84
CA PRO A 408 9.53 -12.58 -7.41
C PRO A 408 10.16 -13.95 -7.13
N PHE A 409 11.43 -13.96 -6.71
CA PHE A 409 12.17 -15.18 -6.33
C PHE A 409 12.29 -15.30 -4.80
N VAL A 410 11.82 -16.41 -4.25
CA VAL A 410 11.89 -16.70 -2.81
C VAL A 410 13.17 -17.48 -2.51
N THR A 411 14.07 -16.88 -1.75
CA THR A 411 15.47 -17.31 -1.66
C THR A 411 15.69 -18.68 -1.01
N ASN A 412 14.96 -18.98 0.08
CA ASN A 412 15.07 -20.27 0.78
C ASN A 412 14.26 -21.40 0.12
N ARG A 413 13.23 -21.07 -0.67
CA ARG A 413 12.55 -22.02 -1.56
C ARG A 413 13.34 -22.29 -2.84
N GLY A 414 14.20 -21.36 -3.24
CA GLY A 414 15.02 -21.47 -4.44
C GLY A 414 14.20 -21.41 -5.72
N GLY A 415 13.09 -20.68 -5.73
CA GLY A 415 12.19 -20.60 -6.87
C GLY A 415 11.25 -19.39 -6.81
N PRO A 416 10.54 -19.09 -7.90
CA PRO A 416 9.58 -18.00 -7.94
C PRO A 416 8.33 -18.27 -7.08
N LEU A 417 7.62 -17.21 -6.68
CA LEU A 417 6.21 -17.33 -6.26
C LEU A 417 5.36 -17.77 -7.47
N VAL A 418 4.45 -18.72 -7.27
CA VAL A 418 3.58 -19.21 -8.36
C VAL A 418 2.28 -18.42 -8.48
N GLY A 419 1.98 -17.56 -7.51
CA GLY A 419 0.89 -16.57 -7.59
C GLY A 419 -0.50 -17.12 -7.24
N ILE A 420 -0.55 -18.38 -6.83
CA ILE A 420 -1.71 -19.02 -6.20
C ILE A 420 -1.62 -19.01 -4.68
N GLU A 421 -0.42 -18.76 -4.14
CA GLU A 421 -0.16 -18.44 -2.74
C GLU A 421 -0.52 -16.98 -2.49
#